data_AF-A0A524KBZ5-F1
#
_entry.id   AF-A0A524KBZ5-F1
#
_cell.length_a   1.000
_cell.length_b   1.000
_cell.length_c   1.000
_cell.angle_alpha   90.00
_cell.angle_beta   90.00
_cell.angle_gamma   90.00
#
_symmetry.space_group_name_H-M   'P 1'
#
loop_
_entity.id
_entity.type
_entity.pdbx_description
1 polymer ?
#
loop_
_entity_poly.entity_id
_entity_poly.type
_entity_poly.pdbx_seq_one_letter_code
_entity_poly.pdbx_strand_id
1 'polypeptide(L)'
;MQKSSLRRADLLFSVFIMIGSLLYFIESIKLFINPFRRKWENVPAESIKDTIAFWYKSPALLPLLVSLLLFVCALTLFHVARKAGARIDFLKKEQIVAFLRNVEFRTFIITALLLCMYAFALIPLCRSYLNILRGFRGFPFFVATLIYLFIMMMAFGYKKKGHLFKSILVSVLASGFVTYAFGTLAKIPLP
;
A
#
# COMPACT_ATOMS: atom_id res chain seq x y z
N MET A 1 -12.13 26.60 3.97
CA MET A 1 -13.21 25.58 3.89
C MET A 1 -14.09 25.70 5.13
N GLN A 2 -15.41 25.68 5.01
CA GLN A 2 -16.29 25.68 6.18
C GLN A 2 -16.05 24.41 7.02
N LYS A 3 -15.99 24.53 8.35
CA LYS A 3 -15.73 23.41 9.29
C LYS A 3 -16.66 22.22 9.06
N SER A 4 -17.89 22.47 8.60
CA SER A 4 -18.88 21.45 8.22
C SER A 4 -18.49 20.64 6.98
N SER A 5 -17.87 21.26 5.96
CA SER A 5 -17.46 20.56 4.74
C SER A 5 -16.26 19.64 4.97
N LEU A 6 -15.35 20.04 5.88
CA LEU A 6 -14.21 19.22 6.30
C LEU A 6 -14.67 17.94 7.01
N ARG A 7 -15.59 18.05 7.98
CA ARG A 7 -16.09 16.90 8.75
C ARG A 7 -16.91 15.92 7.92
N ARG A 8 -17.54 16.40 6.86
CA ARG A 8 -18.23 15.55 5.88
C ARG A 8 -17.24 14.79 4.98
N ALA A 9 -16.12 15.41 4.62
CA ALA A 9 -15.04 14.73 3.92
C ALA A 9 -14.40 13.63 4.79
N ASP A 10 -14.20 13.89 6.09
CA ASP A 10 -13.73 12.87 7.06
C ASP A 10 -14.70 11.68 7.11
N LEU A 11 -16.02 11.93 7.10
CA LEU A 11 -17.04 10.87 7.10
C LEU A 11 -16.94 9.97 5.85
N LEU A 12 -16.78 10.55 4.66
CA LEU A 12 -16.61 9.77 3.42
C LEU A 12 -15.28 9.03 3.39
N PHE A 13 -14.21 9.68 3.84
CA PHE A 13 -12.88 9.09 3.90
C PHE A 13 -12.84 7.89 4.86
N SER A 14 -13.46 8.00 6.04
CA SER A 14 -13.59 6.86 6.96
C SER A 14 -14.37 5.70 6.36
N VAL A 15 -15.46 5.95 5.63
CA VAL A 15 -16.18 4.87 4.94
C VAL A 15 -15.29 4.17 3.91
N PHE A 16 -14.53 4.94 3.13
CA PHE A 16 -13.60 4.37 2.14
C PHE A 16 -12.49 3.53 2.81
N ILE A 17 -11.87 4.04 3.88
CA ILE A 17 -10.87 3.28 4.64
C ILE A 17 -11.49 2.05 5.29
N MET A 18 -12.70 2.15 5.82
CA MET A 18 -13.38 1.03 6.47
C MET A 18 -13.64 -0.12 5.48
N ILE A 19 -14.13 0.19 4.28
CA ILE A 19 -14.31 -0.80 3.21
C ILE A 19 -12.96 -1.36 2.77
N GLY A 20 -11.97 -0.49 2.51
CA GLY A 20 -10.64 -0.90 2.08
C GLY A 20 -9.95 -1.82 3.09
N SER A 21 -9.97 -1.46 4.37
CA SER A 21 -9.38 -2.26 5.45
C SER A 21 -10.06 -3.61 5.61
N LEU A 22 -11.38 -3.69 5.46
CA LEU A 22 -12.10 -4.97 5.47
C LEU A 22 -11.69 -5.87 4.29
N LEU A 23 -11.57 -5.31 3.09
CA LEU A 23 -11.10 -6.05 1.91
C LEU A 23 -9.66 -6.55 2.11
N TYR A 24 -8.76 -5.70 2.63
CA TYR A 24 -7.39 -6.09 2.95
C TYR A 24 -7.32 -7.15 4.05
N PHE A 25 -8.20 -7.08 5.05
CA PHE A 25 -8.32 -8.08 6.10
C PHE A 25 -8.70 -9.45 5.51
N ILE A 26 -9.71 -9.48 4.63
CA ILE A 26 -10.12 -10.70 3.91
C ILE A 26 -8.98 -11.26 3.06
N GLU A 27 -8.29 -10.42 2.28
CA GLU A 27 -7.15 -10.86 1.46
C GLU A 27 -5.99 -11.37 2.34
N SER A 28 -5.79 -10.77 3.51
CA SER A 28 -4.77 -11.22 4.47
C SER A 28 -5.14 -12.58 5.06
N ILE A 29 -6.40 -12.84 5.39
CA ILE A 29 -6.87 -14.17 5.81
C ILE A 29 -6.65 -15.19 4.69
N LYS A 30 -6.97 -14.85 3.43
CA LYS A 30 -6.71 -15.74 2.29
C LYS A 30 -5.21 -16.04 2.15
N LEU A 31 -4.36 -15.04 2.31
CA LEU A 31 -2.91 -15.20 2.28
C LEU A 31 -2.40 -16.02 3.47
N PHE A 32 -3.08 -15.91 4.62
CA PHE A 32 -2.77 -16.67 5.81
C PHE A 32 -3.02 -18.16 5.57
N ILE A 33 -4.13 -18.52 4.94
CA ILE A 33 -4.47 -19.93 4.63
C ILE A 33 -3.69 -20.45 3.40
N ASN A 34 -3.41 -19.58 2.44
CA ASN A 34 -2.77 -19.93 1.17
C ASN A 34 -1.76 -18.85 0.73
N PRO A 35 -0.55 -18.84 1.31
CA PRO A 35 0.42 -17.76 1.16
C PRO A 35 0.95 -17.54 -0.26
N PHE A 36 0.79 -18.54 -1.14
CA PHE A 36 1.23 -18.46 -2.54
C PHE A 36 0.06 -18.48 -3.54
N ARG A 37 -1.18 -18.32 -3.07
CA ARG A 37 -2.40 -18.38 -3.90
C ARG A 37 -2.42 -19.59 -4.83
N ARG A 38 -1.97 -20.75 -4.33
CA ARG A 38 -2.05 -22.03 -5.06
C ARG A 38 -3.52 -22.36 -5.35
N LYS A 39 -3.79 -23.18 -6.37
CA LYS A 39 -5.15 -23.73 -6.54
C LYS A 39 -5.56 -24.44 -5.25
N TRP A 40 -6.80 -24.22 -4.79
CA TRP A 40 -7.28 -24.74 -3.49
C TRP A 40 -7.14 -26.27 -3.36
N GLU A 41 -7.31 -26.99 -4.47
CA GLU A 41 -7.11 -28.44 -4.57
C GLU A 41 -5.68 -28.89 -4.20
N ASN A 42 -4.70 -27.99 -4.32
CA ASN A 42 -3.28 -28.25 -4.07
C ASN A 42 -2.79 -27.66 -2.73
N VAL A 43 -3.69 -27.26 -1.84
CA VAL A 43 -3.34 -26.78 -0.49
C VAL A 43 -3.32 -27.98 0.46
N PRO A 44 -2.14 -28.48 0.88
CA PRO A 44 -2.08 -29.65 1.76
C PRO A 44 -2.65 -29.28 3.14
N ALA A 45 -3.52 -30.14 3.69
CA ALA A 45 -4.17 -29.90 4.98
C ALA A 45 -3.16 -29.71 6.13
N GLU A 46 -1.99 -30.36 6.04
CA GLU A 46 -0.88 -30.17 6.99
C GLU A 46 -0.32 -28.74 6.98
N SER A 47 -0.24 -28.09 5.81
CA SER A 47 0.24 -26.70 5.73
C SER A 47 -0.69 -25.71 6.41
N ILE A 48 -1.99 -26.00 6.47
CA ILE A 48 -2.97 -25.18 7.20
C ILE A 48 -2.75 -25.34 8.71
N LYS A 49 -2.56 -26.58 9.18
CA LYS A 49 -2.24 -26.86 10.59
C LYS A 49 -0.93 -26.18 11.01
N ASP A 50 0.11 -26.28 10.21
CA ASP A 50 1.40 -25.63 10.48
C ASP A 50 1.28 -24.11 10.49
N THR A 51 0.49 -23.53 9.59
CA THR A 51 0.27 -22.09 9.57
C THR A 51 -0.49 -21.62 10.81
N ILE A 52 -1.47 -22.38 11.30
CA ILE A 52 -2.18 -22.06 12.54
C ILE A 52 -1.25 -22.21 13.76
N ALA A 53 -0.44 -23.28 13.80
CA ALA A 53 0.52 -23.53 14.88
C ALA A 53 1.66 -22.47 14.92
N PHE A 54 2.12 -22.04 13.75
CA PHE A 54 3.21 -21.06 13.59
C PHE A 54 2.71 -19.75 12.97
N TRP A 55 1.55 -19.27 13.42
CA TRP A 55 0.89 -18.08 12.90
C TRP A 55 1.79 -16.83 12.87
N TYR A 56 2.72 -16.73 13.82
CA TYR A 56 3.68 -15.63 13.93
C TYR A 56 4.75 -15.60 12.84
N LYS A 57 4.94 -16.71 12.12
CA LYS A 57 5.85 -16.79 10.95
C LYS A 57 5.14 -16.49 9.64
N SER A 58 3.81 -16.31 9.66
CA SER A 58 3.04 -16.11 8.44
C SER A 58 3.36 -14.76 7.81
N PRO A 59 3.66 -14.70 6.50
CA PRO A 59 3.85 -13.43 5.79
C PRO A 59 2.58 -12.56 5.77
N ALA A 60 1.42 -13.14 6.09
CA ALA A 60 0.14 -12.46 6.15
C ALA A 60 -0.11 -11.73 7.49
N LEU A 61 0.68 -11.99 8.54
CA LEU A 61 0.41 -11.46 9.87
C LEU A 61 0.50 -9.93 9.92
N LEU A 62 1.57 -9.35 9.36
CA LEU A 62 1.76 -7.90 9.35
C LEU A 62 0.64 -7.18 8.54
N PRO A 63 0.31 -7.59 7.30
CA PRO A 63 -0.86 -7.08 6.59
C PRO A 63 -2.16 -7.18 7.39
N LEU A 64 -2.39 -8.30 8.06
CA LEU A 64 -3.58 -8.52 8.88
C LEU A 64 -3.67 -7.52 10.04
N LEU A 65 -2.58 -7.34 10.81
CA LEU A 65 -2.52 -6.37 11.91
C LEU A 65 -2.72 -4.93 11.43
N VAL A 66 -2.06 -4.55 10.34
CA VAL A 66 -2.20 -3.21 9.75
C VAL A 66 -3.64 -2.96 9.29
N SER A 67 -4.29 -3.95 8.66
CA SER A 67 -5.69 -3.82 8.23
C SER A 67 -6.64 -3.62 9.42
N LEU A 68 -6.39 -4.32 10.54
CA LEU A 68 -7.21 -4.20 11.74
C LEU A 68 -7.02 -2.83 12.42
N LEU A 69 -5.78 -2.33 12.51
CA LEU A 69 -5.50 -0.99 13.01
C LEU A 69 -6.15 0.09 12.13
N LEU A 70 -6.07 -0.04 10.80
CA LEU A 70 -6.73 0.87 9.88
C LEU A 70 -8.25 0.85 10.04
N PHE A 71 -8.84 -0.32 10.27
CA PHE A 71 -10.27 -0.46 10.52
C PHE A 71 -10.67 0.27 11.82
N VAL A 72 -9.91 0.11 12.90
CA VAL A 72 -10.14 0.83 14.17
C VAL A 72 -10.02 2.34 13.97
N CYS A 73 -8.99 2.82 13.27
CA CYS A 73 -8.83 4.23 12.92
C CYS A 73 -10.00 4.76 12.06
N ALA A 74 -10.51 3.96 11.13
CA ALA A 74 -11.67 4.33 10.33
C ALA A 74 -12.93 4.45 11.19
N LEU A 75 -13.14 3.53 12.13
CA LEU A 75 -14.26 3.57 13.07
C LEU A 75 -14.21 4.81 13.97
N THR A 76 -13.04 5.14 14.53
CA THR A 76 -12.90 6.33 15.38
C THR A 76 -13.14 7.60 14.58
N LEU A 77 -12.60 7.70 13.36
CA LEU A 77 -12.80 8.84 12.48
C LEU A 77 -14.27 8.99 12.06
N PHE A 78 -14.94 7.87 11.75
CA PHE A 78 -16.37 7.85 11.45
C PHE A 78 -17.21 8.31 12.65
N HIS A 79 -16.91 7.80 13.84
CA HIS A 79 -17.61 8.16 15.08
C HIS A 79 -17.47 9.66 15.38
N VAL A 80 -16.25 10.21 15.27
CA VAL A 80 -15.99 11.64 15.48
C VAL A 80 -16.73 12.49 14.45
N ALA A 81 -16.72 12.10 13.17
CA ALA A 81 -17.41 12.82 12.12
C ALA A 81 -18.93 12.82 12.32
N ARG A 82 -19.52 11.68 12.69
CA ARG A 82 -20.95 11.56 13.04
C ARG A 82 -21.32 12.39 14.26
N LYS A 83 -20.53 12.34 15.33
CA LYS A 83 -20.76 13.13 16.55
C LYS A 83 -20.72 14.64 16.26
N ALA A 84 -19.91 15.06 15.30
CA ALA A 84 -19.83 16.45 14.83
C ALA A 84 -20.99 16.87 13.89
N GLY A 85 -22.00 16.03 13.69
CA GLY A 85 -23.18 16.34 12.89
C GLY A 85 -22.99 16.13 11.38
N ALA A 86 -21.95 15.42 10.94
CA ALA A 86 -21.82 15.04 9.54
C ALA A 86 -22.88 13.98 9.19
N ARG A 87 -23.76 14.30 8.24
CA ARG A 87 -24.76 13.37 7.68
C ARG A 87 -24.30 12.87 6.30
N ILE A 88 -24.64 11.62 5.98
CA ILE A 88 -24.44 11.03 4.65
C ILE A 88 -25.61 11.48 3.75
N ASP A 89 -25.72 12.78 3.47
CA ASP A 89 -26.72 13.32 2.53
C ASP A 89 -26.16 13.46 1.09
N PHE A 90 -25.10 12.72 0.76
CA PHE A 90 -24.24 12.98 -0.39
C PHE A 90 -24.41 11.98 -1.54
N LEU A 91 -25.33 12.31 -2.45
CA LEU A 91 -25.37 11.84 -3.85
C LEU A 91 -25.42 13.01 -4.86
N LYS A 92 -25.06 14.24 -4.44
CA LYS A 92 -25.01 15.41 -5.34
C LYS A 92 -23.61 15.60 -5.94
N LYS A 93 -23.54 15.66 -7.28
CA LYS A 93 -22.33 15.74 -8.11
C LYS A 93 -21.33 16.82 -7.68
N GLU A 94 -21.82 17.99 -7.27
CA GLU A 94 -21.01 19.14 -6.85
C GLU A 94 -20.12 18.85 -5.63
N GLN A 95 -20.58 17.98 -4.74
CA GLN A 95 -19.90 17.69 -3.48
C GLN A 95 -18.82 16.61 -3.66
N ILE A 96 -19.00 15.72 -4.65
CA ILE A 96 -17.98 14.77 -5.11
C ILE A 96 -16.80 15.55 -5.74
N VAL A 97 -17.11 16.59 -6.52
CA VAL A 97 -16.07 17.47 -7.10
C VAL A 97 -15.30 18.22 -6.00
N ALA A 98 -15.99 18.71 -4.97
CA ALA A 98 -15.32 19.33 -3.82
C ALA A 98 -14.41 18.34 -3.05
N PHE A 99 -14.80 17.07 -2.96
CA PHE A 99 -13.99 16.01 -2.35
C PHE A 99 -12.74 15.68 -3.18
N LEU A 100 -12.87 15.55 -4.50
CA LEU A 100 -11.74 15.37 -5.43
C LEU A 100 -10.74 16.55 -5.40
N ARG A 101 -11.20 17.74 -4.98
CA ARG A 101 -10.37 18.94 -4.85
C ARG A 101 -9.62 19.01 -3.52
N ASN A 102 -9.91 18.13 -2.55
CA ASN A 102 -9.17 18.05 -1.30
C ASN A 102 -7.73 17.60 -1.57
N VAL A 103 -6.76 18.37 -1.07
CA VAL A 103 -5.32 18.10 -1.25
C VAL A 103 -4.93 16.74 -0.65
N GLU A 104 -5.46 16.40 0.52
CA GLU A 104 -5.14 15.13 1.20
C GLU A 104 -5.67 13.93 0.41
N PHE A 105 -6.91 14.01 -0.04
CA PHE A 105 -7.54 12.96 -0.84
C PHE A 105 -6.85 12.79 -2.20
N ARG A 106 -6.49 13.90 -2.86
CA ARG A 106 -5.73 13.88 -4.11
C ARG A 106 -4.35 13.25 -3.92
N THR A 107 -3.64 13.60 -2.83
CA THR A 107 -2.37 12.99 -2.48
C THR A 107 -2.53 11.48 -2.27
N PHE A 108 -3.54 11.06 -1.52
CA PHE A 108 -3.86 9.64 -1.33
C PHE A 108 -4.10 8.90 -2.66
N ILE A 109 -4.90 9.47 -3.57
CA ILE A 109 -5.15 8.88 -4.90
C ILE A 109 -3.84 8.76 -5.69
N ILE A 110 -3.03 9.83 -5.75
CA ILE A 110 -1.78 9.82 -6.51
C ILE A 110 -0.82 8.76 -5.93
N THR A 111 -0.69 8.68 -4.60
CA THR A 111 0.11 7.65 -3.95
C THR A 111 -0.40 6.25 -4.26
N ALA A 112 -1.71 6.02 -4.20
CA ALA A 112 -2.32 4.73 -4.53
C ALA A 112 -2.07 4.35 -6.00
N LEU A 113 -2.23 5.28 -6.93
CA LEU A 113 -1.96 5.07 -8.36
C LEU A 113 -0.48 4.77 -8.62
N LEU A 114 0.44 5.51 -8.01
CA LEU A 114 1.88 5.26 -8.14
C LEU A 114 2.26 3.89 -7.56
N LEU A 115 1.64 3.48 -6.45
CA LEU A 115 1.85 2.16 -5.86
C LEU A 115 1.31 1.04 -6.78
N CYS A 116 0.13 1.22 -7.38
CA CYS A 116 -0.42 0.30 -8.37
C CYS A 116 0.49 0.20 -9.61
N MET A 117 0.95 1.33 -10.14
CA MET A 117 1.90 1.37 -11.25
C MET A 117 3.20 0.66 -10.89
N TYR A 118 3.70 0.86 -9.68
CA TYR A 118 4.89 0.17 -9.18
C TYR A 118 4.70 -1.36 -9.15
N ALA A 119 3.63 -1.82 -8.51
CA ALA A 119 3.37 -3.25 -8.31
C ALA A 119 3.00 -4.00 -9.61
N PHE A 120 2.15 -3.41 -10.46
CA PHE A 120 1.57 -4.09 -11.62
C PHE A 120 2.24 -3.77 -12.95
N ALA A 121 3.00 -2.68 -13.06
CA ALA A 121 3.69 -2.33 -14.30
C ALA A 121 5.21 -2.34 -14.10
N LEU A 122 5.72 -1.57 -13.14
CA LEU A 122 7.15 -1.31 -13.04
C LEU A 122 7.96 -2.56 -12.65
N ILE A 123 7.53 -3.30 -11.63
CA ILE A 123 8.16 -4.57 -11.23
C ILE A 123 8.16 -5.58 -12.41
N PRO A 124 7.01 -5.91 -13.04
CA PRO A 124 6.98 -6.83 -14.17
C PRO A 124 7.81 -6.38 -15.37
N LEU A 125 7.76 -5.09 -15.74
CA LEU A 125 8.53 -4.54 -16.85
C LEU A 125 10.03 -4.66 -16.57
N CYS A 126 10.49 -4.20 -15.40
CA CYS A 126 11.89 -4.35 -15.01
C CYS A 126 12.31 -5.82 -15.03
N ARG A 127 11.47 -6.74 -14.53
CA ARG A 127 11.76 -8.17 -14.56
C ARG A 127 11.83 -8.73 -15.98
N SER A 128 11.01 -8.26 -16.91
CA SER A 128 11.06 -8.72 -18.30
C SER A 128 12.32 -8.24 -19.04
N TYR A 129 12.75 -7.00 -18.81
CA TYR A 129 13.85 -6.39 -19.58
C TYR A 129 15.23 -6.49 -18.92
N LEU A 130 15.30 -6.60 -17.59
CA LEU A 130 16.56 -6.51 -16.83
C LEU A 130 17.02 -7.85 -16.22
N ASN A 131 16.34 -8.96 -16.53
CA ASN A 131 16.70 -10.30 -16.04
C ASN A 131 17.89 -10.92 -16.82
N ILE A 132 18.95 -10.13 -17.01
CA ILE A 132 20.10 -10.46 -17.85
C ILE A 132 21.23 -11.11 -17.00
N LEU A 133 21.35 -10.76 -15.71
CA LEU A 133 22.37 -11.33 -14.82
C LEU A 133 21.82 -12.52 -14.00
N ARG A 134 22.26 -13.73 -14.34
CA ARG A 134 21.93 -14.99 -13.63
C ARG A 134 22.22 -14.98 -12.12
N GLY A 135 23.13 -14.13 -11.64
CA GLY A 135 23.52 -14.02 -10.23
C GLY A 135 22.80 -12.95 -9.41
N PHE A 136 22.18 -11.94 -10.03
CA PHE A 136 21.58 -10.80 -9.33
C PHE A 136 20.07 -10.74 -9.58
N ARG A 137 19.34 -11.76 -9.11
CA ARG A 137 17.86 -11.85 -9.26
C ARG A 137 17.11 -10.68 -8.61
N GLY A 138 17.73 -9.97 -7.67
CA GLY A 138 17.20 -8.75 -7.07
C GLY A 138 17.38 -7.48 -7.91
N PHE A 139 18.14 -7.52 -9.01
CA PHE A 139 18.40 -6.34 -9.86
C PHE A 139 17.12 -5.69 -10.40
N PRO A 140 16.15 -6.46 -10.95
CA PRO A 140 14.95 -5.85 -11.51
C PRO A 140 14.10 -5.17 -10.44
N PHE A 141 13.99 -5.80 -9.27
CA PHE A 141 13.29 -5.26 -8.12
C PHE A 141 13.96 -3.99 -7.58
N PHE A 142 15.29 -3.98 -7.50
CA PHE A 142 16.06 -2.80 -7.11
C PHE A 142 15.77 -1.61 -8.03
N VAL A 143 15.83 -1.81 -9.35
CA VAL A 143 15.60 -0.74 -10.34
C VAL A 143 14.16 -0.24 -10.27
N ALA A 144 13.18 -1.14 -10.17
CA ALA A 144 11.78 -0.75 -10.00
C ALA A 144 11.58 0.07 -8.71
N THR A 145 12.16 -0.38 -7.59
CA THR A 145 12.07 0.32 -6.30
C THR A 145 12.72 1.72 -6.38
N LEU A 146 13.88 1.82 -7.03
CA LEU A 146 14.60 3.08 -7.23
C LEU A 146 13.76 4.07 -8.02
N ILE A 147 13.21 3.65 -9.16
CA ILE A 147 12.38 4.50 -10.02
C ILE A 147 11.12 4.95 -9.26
N TYR A 148 10.45 4.03 -8.55
CA TYR A 148 9.28 4.36 -7.74
C TYR A 148 9.58 5.41 -6.66
N LEU A 149 10.63 5.18 -5.85
CA LEU A 149 11.03 6.11 -4.79
C LEU A 149 11.43 7.47 -5.36
N PHE A 150 12.16 7.47 -6.47
CA PHE A 150 12.56 8.70 -7.13
C PHE A 150 11.36 9.50 -7.64
N ILE A 151 10.39 8.85 -8.31
CA ILE A 151 9.15 9.50 -8.77
C ILE A 151 8.35 10.04 -7.59
N MET A 152 8.22 9.27 -6.50
CA MET A 152 7.53 9.71 -5.28
C MET A 152 8.19 10.95 -4.67
N MET A 153 9.51 10.96 -4.54
CA MET A 153 10.25 12.12 -4.04
C MET A 153 10.13 13.32 -4.99
N MET A 154 10.09 13.11 -6.30
CA MET A 154 9.91 14.20 -7.27
C MET A 154 8.48 14.76 -7.30
N ALA A 155 7.47 13.91 -7.09
CA ALA A 155 6.06 14.29 -7.06
C ALA A 155 5.69 15.07 -5.79
N PHE A 156 6.24 14.67 -4.63
CA PHE A 156 5.86 15.21 -3.32
C PHE A 156 6.97 16.00 -2.60
N GLY A 157 8.20 15.99 -3.10
CA GLY A 157 9.34 16.64 -2.47
C GLY A 157 9.43 18.14 -2.71
N TYR A 158 10.19 18.82 -1.85
CA TYR A 158 10.41 20.26 -1.93
C TYR A 158 11.28 20.64 -3.12
N LYS A 159 10.77 21.52 -4.00
CA LYS A 159 11.49 22.01 -5.18
C LYS A 159 12.59 23.03 -4.83
N LYS A 160 13.62 22.59 -4.09
CA LYS A 160 14.84 23.36 -3.82
C LYS A 160 15.94 22.96 -4.81
N LYS A 161 16.84 23.90 -5.14
CA LYS A 161 18.06 23.61 -5.91
C LYS A 161 18.87 22.52 -5.17
N GLY A 162 19.26 21.46 -5.88
CA GLY A 162 19.95 20.29 -5.31
C GLY A 162 19.04 19.16 -4.80
N HIS A 163 17.72 19.33 -4.80
CA HIS A 163 16.78 18.27 -4.40
C HIS A 163 16.85 17.03 -5.30
N LEU A 164 17.11 17.21 -6.59
CA LEU A 164 17.25 16.12 -7.56
C LEU A 164 18.36 15.14 -7.14
N PHE A 165 19.55 15.67 -6.86
CA PHE A 165 20.71 14.86 -6.48
C PHE A 165 20.48 14.11 -5.16
N LYS A 166 19.94 14.81 -4.15
CA LYS A 166 19.58 14.19 -2.88
C LYS A 166 18.53 13.10 -3.05
N SER A 167 17.53 13.32 -3.91
CA SER A 167 16.47 12.34 -4.17
C SER A 167 17.02 11.09 -4.85
N ILE A 168 17.93 11.24 -5.82
CA ILE A 168 18.60 10.10 -6.47
C ILE A 168 19.41 9.32 -5.43
N LEU A 169 20.26 10.01 -4.66
CA LEU A 169 21.13 9.36 -3.67
C LEU A 169 20.32 8.57 -2.63
N VAL A 170 19.27 9.20 -2.07
CA VAL A 170 18.38 8.55 -1.10
C VAL A 170 17.65 7.38 -1.73
N SER A 171 17.16 7.52 -2.96
CA SER A 171 16.44 6.44 -3.67
C SER A 171 17.36 5.25 -3.94
N VAL A 172 18.62 5.48 -4.32
CA VAL A 172 19.62 4.41 -4.51
C VAL A 172 19.92 3.69 -3.20
N LEU A 173 20.20 4.43 -2.13
CA LEU A 173 20.51 3.82 -0.83
C LEU A 173 19.32 3.06 -0.26
N ALA A 174 18.13 3.64 -0.32
CA ALA A 174 16.90 3.02 0.18
C ALA A 174 16.51 1.79 -0.64
N SER A 175 16.54 1.86 -1.97
CA SER A 175 16.25 0.69 -2.82
C SER A 175 17.26 -0.44 -2.61
N GLY A 176 18.54 -0.13 -2.42
CA GLY A 176 19.57 -1.11 -2.08
C GLY A 176 19.29 -1.78 -0.73
N PHE A 177 19.00 -0.97 0.30
CA PHE A 177 18.65 -1.47 1.63
C PHE A 177 17.38 -2.35 1.61
N VAL A 178 16.32 -1.91 0.93
CA VAL A 178 15.07 -2.66 0.80
C VAL A 178 15.33 -3.99 0.07
N THR A 179 16.04 -3.96 -1.04
CA THR A 179 16.37 -5.18 -1.81
C THR A 179 17.16 -6.17 -0.95
N TYR A 180 18.14 -5.69 -0.17
CA TYR A 180 18.93 -6.52 0.74
C TYR A 180 18.09 -7.06 1.91
N ALA A 181 17.28 -6.21 2.55
CA ALA A 181 16.45 -6.60 3.68
C ALA A 181 15.41 -7.65 3.29
N PHE A 182 14.72 -7.46 2.15
CA PHE A 182 13.72 -8.42 1.70
C PHE A 182 14.33 -9.70 1.11
N GLY A 183 15.37 -9.56 0.26
CA GLY A 183 15.99 -10.69 -0.42
C GLY A 183 16.89 -11.54 0.47
N THR A 184 17.68 -10.92 1.34
CA THR A 184 18.72 -11.60 2.13
C THR A 184 18.30 -11.85 3.56
N LEU A 185 17.75 -10.83 4.25
CA LEU A 185 17.38 -10.97 5.67
C LEU A 185 16.04 -11.69 5.85
N ALA A 186 15.01 -11.25 5.13
CA ALA A 186 13.67 -11.83 5.21
C ALA A 186 13.50 -13.07 4.32
N LYS A 187 14.42 -13.32 3.38
CA LYS A 187 14.39 -14.41 2.39
C LYS A 187 13.05 -14.50 1.64
N ILE A 188 12.39 -13.35 1.46
CA ILE A 188 11.14 -13.27 0.69
C ILE A 188 11.56 -13.33 -0.79
N PRO A 189 10.98 -14.24 -1.59
CA PRO A 189 11.27 -14.30 -3.02
C PRO A 189 10.88 -12.96 -3.64
N LEU A 190 11.89 -12.21 -4.09
CA LEU A 190 11.67 -10.92 -4.72
C LEU A 190 10.95 -11.11 -6.07
N PRO A 191 9.93 -10.29 -6.34
CA PRO A 191 9.12 -10.40 -7.55
C PRO A 191 9.85 -9.95 -8.80
#